data_AF-A0A931YHP5-F1
#
_entry.id   AF-A0A931YHP5-F1
#
_cell.length_a   1.000
_cell.length_b   1.000
_cell.length_c   1.000
_cell.angle_alpha   90.00
_cell.angle_beta   90.00
_cell.angle_gamma   90.00
#
_symmetry.space_group_name_H-M   'P 1'
#
loop_
_entity.id
_entity.type
_entity.pdbx_description
1 polymer ?
#
loop_
_entity_poly.entity_id
_entity_poly.type
_entity_poly.pdbx_seq_one_letter_code
_entity_poly.pdbx_strand_id
1 'polypeptide(L)' 'MRKTTVYLPEDLKRALEETARNRGESVAELIREALRALVATAAPPRPRVPLFRSDDPTLAERTDEALAGFGER' A
#
# COMPACT_ATOMS: atom_id res chain seq x y z
N MET A 1 -15.67 -5.52 3.39
CA MET A 1 -15.67 -4.38 2.42
C MET A 1 -16.42 -3.21 3.03
N ARG A 2 -16.01 -1.97 2.74
CA ARG A 2 -16.72 -0.74 3.14
C ARG A 2 -17.39 -0.13 1.90
N LYS A 3 -18.67 0.25 2.01
CA LYS A 3 -19.39 0.91 0.91
C LYS A 3 -18.87 2.33 0.73
N THR A 4 -18.47 2.65 -0.49
CA THR A 4 -18.00 3.98 -0.90
C THR A 4 -18.78 4.40 -2.14
N THR A 5 -19.30 5.63 -2.15
CA THR A 5 -19.96 6.23 -3.31
C THR A 5 -19.05 7.30 -3.87
N VAL A 6 -18.81 7.27 -5.18
CA VAL A 6 -18.02 8.28 -5.91
C VAL A 6 -18.82 8.76 -7.11
N TYR A 7 -18.71 10.05 -7.44
CA TYR A 7 -19.26 10.58 -8.67
C TYR A 7 -18.31 10.26 -9.82
N LEU A 8 -18.86 9.77 -10.93
CA LEU A 8 -18.13 9.51 -12.16
C LEU A 8 -18.73 10.36 -13.29
N PRO A 9 -17.90 10.91 -14.19
CA PRO A 9 -18.38 11.40 -15.47
C PRO A 9 -19.17 10.32 -16.22
N GLU A 10 -20.22 10.73 -16.96
CA GLU A 10 -21.14 9.80 -17.63
C GLU A 10 -20.45 8.95 -18.69
N ASP A 11 -19.50 9.54 -19.42
CA ASP A 11 -18.67 8.86 -20.40
C ASP A 11 -17.80 7.77 -19.75
N LEU A 12 -17.20 8.06 -18.59
CA LEU A 12 -16.40 7.09 -17.85
C LEU A 12 -17.26 5.93 -17.33
N LYS A 13 -18.45 6.22 -16.81
CA LYS A 13 -19.40 5.18 -16.37
C LYS A 13 -19.77 4.24 -17.53
N ARG A 14 -20.10 4.80 -18.70
CA ARG A 14 -20.40 4.02 -19.90
C ARG A 14 -19.22 3.14 -20.33
N ALA A 15 -18.01 3.69 -20.36
CA ALA A 15 -16.81 2.94 -20.75
C ALA A 15 -16.53 1.78 -19.78
N LEU A 16 -16.75 1.97 -18.47
CA LEU A 16 -16.62 0.91 -17.47
C LEU A 16 -17.65 -0.21 -17.68
N GLU A 17 -18.90 0.13 -17.96
CA GLU A 17 -19.96 -0.86 -18.24
C GLU A 17 -19.68 -1.69 -19.49
N GLU A 18 -19.20 -1.05 -20.56
CA GLU A 18 -18.79 -1.75 -21.78
C GLU A 18 -17.61 -2.69 -21.53
N THR A 19 -16.59 -2.21 -20.83
CA THR A 19 -15.41 -3.02 -20.48
C THR A 19 -15.80 -4.21 -19.60
N ALA A 20 -16.63 -3.99 -18.59
CA ALA A 20 -17.10 -5.04 -17.70
C ALA A 20 -17.90 -6.12 -18.44
N ARG A 21 -18.80 -5.70 -19.36
CA ARG A 21 -19.54 -6.63 -20.24
C ARG A 21 -18.61 -7.46 -21.11
N ASN A 22 -17.62 -6.82 -21.74
CA ASN A 22 -16.67 -7.50 -22.61
C ASN A 22 -15.78 -8.50 -21.84
N ARG A 23 -15.49 -8.23 -20.56
CA ARG A 23 -14.69 -9.12 -19.69
C ARG A 23 -15.55 -10.17 -18.94
N GLY A 24 -16.87 -10.06 -18.98
CA GLY A 24 -17.77 -10.95 -18.22
C GLY A 24 -17.71 -10.74 -16.71
N GLU A 25 -17.32 -9.55 -16.26
CA GLU A 25 -17.15 -9.20 -14.84
C GLU A 25 -18.12 -8.09 -14.42
N SER A 26 -18.31 -7.90 -13.12
CA SER A 26 -19.08 -6.74 -12.64
C SER A 26 -18.24 -5.46 -12.68
N VAL A 27 -18.89 -4.31 -12.92
CA VAL A 27 -18.22 -2.99 -12.84
C VAL A 27 -17.53 -2.79 -11.50
N ALA A 28 -18.11 -3.31 -10.41
CA ALA A 28 -17.53 -3.23 -9.07
C ALA A 28 -16.25 -4.07 -8.91
N GLU A 29 -16.10 -5.20 -9.62
CA GLU A 29 -14.84 -5.95 -9.67
C GLU A 29 -13.79 -5.19 -10.48
N LEU A 30 -14.17 -4.68 -11.66
CA LEU A 30 -13.29 -3.90 -12.52
C LEU A 30 -12.71 -2.68 -11.79
N ILE A 31 -13.54 -1.91 -11.09
CA ILE A 31 -13.09 -0.76 -10.28
C ILE A 31 -12.14 -1.21 -9.17
N ARG A 32 -12.43 -2.33 -8.49
CA ARG A 32 -11.56 -2.85 -7.43
C ARG A 32 -10.22 -3.35 -7.94
N GLU A 33 -10.18 -4.01 -9.10
CA GLU A 33 -8.96 -4.44 -9.78
C GLU A 33 -8.09 -3.22 -10.11
N ALA A 34 -8.66 -2.23 -10.79
CA ALA A 34 -7.95 -1.01 -11.18
C ALA A 34 -7.40 -0.26 -9.96
N LEU A 35 -8.21 -0.08 -8.90
CA LEU A 35 -7.78 0.58 -7.67
C LEU A 35 -6.68 -0.21 -6.94
N ARG A 36 -6.73 -1.55 -6.91
CA ARG A 36 -5.64 -2.36 -6.32
C ARG A 36 -4.34 -2.15 -7.07
N ALA A 37 -4.38 -2.18 -8.41
CA ALA A 37 -3.19 -1.96 -9.22
C ALA A 37 -2.60 -0.56 -8.97
N LEU A 38 -3.44 0.48 -8.97
CA LEU A 38 -3.01 1.85 -8.72
C LEU A 38 -2.42 2.05 -7.32
N VAL A 39 -3.04 1.48 -6.28
CA VAL A 39 -2.54 1.61 -4.91
C VAL A 39 -1.24 0.80 -4.72
N ALA A 40 -1.13 -0.36 -5.38
CA ALA A 40 0.09 -1.17 -5.32
C ALA A 40 1.29 -0.45 -5.96
N THR A 41 1.09 0.30 -7.04
CA THR A 41 2.16 1.10 -7.67
C THR A 41 2.49 2.37 -6.89
N ALA A 42 1.51 2.94 -6.17
CA ALA A 42 1.72 4.08 -5.29
C ALA A 42 2.41 3.70 -3.96
N ALA A 43 2.44 2.41 -3.61
CA ALA A 43 3.09 1.97 -2.38
C ALA A 43 4.60 2.27 -2.44
N PRO A 44 5.20 2.86 -1.39
CA PRO A 44 6.64 3.07 -1.35
C PRO A 44 7.35 1.72 -1.51
N PRO A 45 8.51 1.69 -2.20
CA PRO A 45 9.26 0.47 -2.35
C PRO A 45 9.59 -0.10 -0.98
N ARG A 46 9.53 -1.43 -0.84
CA ARG A 46 9.99 -2.07 0.40
C ARG A 46 11.43 -1.66 0.65
N PRO A 47 11.80 -1.25 1.87
CA PRO A 47 13.17 -0.91 2.19
C PRO A 47 14.05 -2.12 1.89
N ARG A 48 15.15 -1.90 1.15
CA ARG A 48 16.19 -2.91 1.00
C ARG A 48 17.02 -2.89 2.26
N VAL A 49 16.93 -3.98 3.03
CA VAL A 49 17.73 -4.17 4.24
C VAL A 49 19.07 -4.83 3.90
N PRO A 50 20.14 -4.55 4.68
CA PRO A 50 20.18 -3.68 5.86
C PRO A 50 20.20 -2.18 5.50
N LEU A 51 19.48 -1.35 6.28
CA LEU A 51 19.45 0.11 6.08
C LEU A 51 20.76 0.79 6.53
N PHE A 52 21.41 0.21 7.53
CA PHE A 52 22.72 0.58 8.03
C PHE A 52 23.35 -0.66 8.71
N ARG A 53 24.64 -0.59 9.04
CA ARG A 53 25.32 -1.61 9.85
C ARG A 53 25.64 -1.01 11.21
N SER A 54 25.25 -1.69 12.27
CA SER A 54 25.51 -1.28 13.66
C SER A 54 26.91 -1.66 14.16
N ASP A 55 27.66 -2.44 13.38
CA ASP A 55 28.93 -3.11 13.73
C ASP A 55 28.88 -4.02 14.98
N ASP A 56 27.75 -4.03 15.70
CA ASP A 56 27.37 -4.97 16.75
C ASP A 56 26.21 -5.86 16.25
N PRO A 57 26.42 -7.18 16.07
CA PRO A 57 25.38 -8.11 15.64
C PRO A 57 24.37 -8.46 16.74
N THR A 58 24.61 -8.06 17.99
CA THR A 58 23.76 -8.33 19.16
C THR A 58 22.96 -7.11 19.62
N LEU A 59 23.08 -5.98 18.91
CA LEU A 59 22.44 -4.72 19.29
C LEU A 59 20.91 -4.84 19.38
N ALA A 60 20.29 -5.67 18.53
CA ALA A 60 18.84 -5.85 18.50
C ALA A 60 18.31 -6.56 19.75
N GLU A 61 19.11 -7.44 20.35
CA GLU A 61 18.77 -8.20 21.55
C GLU A 61 19.08 -7.43 22.85
N ARG A 62 19.88 -6.36 22.77
CA ARG A 62 20.38 -5.58 23.92
C ARG A 62 19.98 -4.11 23.89
N THR A 63 18.81 -3.81 23.33
CA THR A 63 18.32 -2.43 23.17
C THR A 63 18.23 -1.65 24.48
N ASP A 64 17.86 -2.29 25.59
CA ASP A 64 17.71 -1.62 26.89
C ASP A 64 19.05 -1.11 27.42
N GLU A 65 20.10 -1.93 27.31
CA GLU A 65 21.46 -1.55 27.70
C GLU A 65 22.01 -0.45 26.78
N ALA A 66 21.76 -0.56 25.48
CA ALA A 66 22.22 0.41 24.48
C ALA A 66 21.55 1.79 24.62
N LEU A 67 20.35 1.84 25.21
CA LEU A 67 19.60 3.07 25.46
C LEU A 67 19.82 3.66 26.87
N ALA A 68 20.70 3.07 27.69
CA ALA A 68 20.99 3.60 29.02
C ALA A 68 21.48 5.06 28.95
N GLY A 69 20.85 5.96 29.73
CA GLY A 69 21.17 7.39 29.74
C GLY A 69 20.64 8.17 28.53
N PHE A 70 19.91 7.54 27.60
CA PHE A 70 19.32 8.23 26.46
C PHE A 70 18.21 9.20 26.93
N GLY A 71 18.40 10.50 26.66
CA GLY A 71 17.44 11.55 27.02
C GLY A 71 17.64 12.15 28.41
N GLU A 72 18.66 11.72 29.17
CA GLU A 72 19.08 12.38 30.39
C GLU A 72 19.98 13.58 30.06
N ARG A 73 19.89 14.64 30.88
CA ARG A 73 20.32 16.00 30.53
C ARG A 73 21.56 16.45 31.29
#